data_AF-S3ZTX5-F1
#
_entry.id   AF-S3ZTX5-F1
#
_cell.length_a   1.000
_cell.length_b   1.000
_cell.length_c   1.000
_cell.angle_alpha   90.00
_cell.angle_beta   90.00
_cell.angle_gamma   90.00
#
_symmetry.space_group_name_H-M   'P 1'
#
loop_
_entity.id
_entity.type
_entity.pdbx_description
1 polymer ?
#
loop_
_entity_poly.entity_id
_entity_poly.type
_entity_poly.pdbx_seq_one_letter_code
_entity_poly.pdbx_strand_id
1 'polypeptide(L)'
;MSSRKQTQVRLEADILAAGKDAAAARGLDFNRYVERLIAEDTTGARAAGMAAAQRLIDTDGEFLASLEADLDAQHAPALPSRGAAA
;
A
#
# COMPACT_ATOMS: atom_id res chain seq x y z
N MET A 1 -2.06 3.87 22.11
CA MET A 1 -2.48 5.11 21.45
C MET A 1 -2.17 4.99 19.96
N SER A 2 -3.15 5.22 19.08
CA SER A 2 -2.94 5.05 17.64
C SER A 2 -2.16 6.24 17.09
N SER A 3 -0.98 6.00 16.53
CA SER A 3 -0.13 7.02 15.89
C SER A 3 -0.71 7.36 14.52
N ARG A 4 -1.71 8.26 14.48
CA ARG A 4 -2.21 8.77 13.21
C ARG A 4 -1.17 9.73 12.65
N LYS A 5 -0.62 9.42 11.48
CA LYS A 5 0.31 10.32 10.79
C LYS A 5 -0.41 11.61 10.43
N GLN A 6 0.13 12.75 10.88
CA GLN A 6 -0.36 14.08 10.55
C GLN A 6 0.57 14.70 9.51
N THR A 7 0.01 15.25 8.45
CA THR A 7 0.75 15.95 7.39
C THR A 7 0.26 17.38 7.32
N GLN A 8 1.19 18.34 7.32
CA GLN A 8 0.86 19.75 7.11
C GLN A 8 0.95 20.07 5.62
N VAL A 9 -0.14 20.61 5.08
CA VAL A 9 -0.22 21.05 3.67
C VAL A 9 -0.46 22.55 3.67
N ARG A 10 0.35 23.28 2.89
CA ARG A 10 0.13 24.70 2.63
C ARG A 10 -0.62 24.84 1.33
N LEU A 11 -1.73 25.57 1.36
CA LEU A 11 -2.56 25.86 0.21
C LEU A 11 -2.58 27.36 -0.01
N GLU A 12 -2.62 27.76 -1.26
CA GLU A 12 -2.94 29.15 -1.63
C GLU A 12 -4.34 29.52 -1.11
N ALA A 13 -4.54 30.79 -0.82
CA ALA A 13 -5.72 31.26 -0.10
C ALA A 13 -7.04 31.01 -0.87
N ASP A 14 -6.99 31.14 -2.19
CA ASP A 14 -8.09 30.87 -3.12
C ASP A 14 -8.45 29.38 -3.16
N ILE A 15 -7.45 28.50 -3.22
CA ILE A 15 -7.63 27.05 -3.18
C ILE A 15 -8.21 26.61 -1.83
N LEU A 16 -7.74 27.20 -0.73
CA LEU A 16 -8.27 26.92 0.60
C LEU A 16 -9.74 27.33 0.72
N ALA A 17 -10.11 28.51 0.19
CA ALA A 17 -11.49 28.99 0.20
C ALA A 17 -12.40 28.07 -0.62
N ALA A 18 -12.04 27.80 -1.87
CA ALA A 18 -12.80 26.91 -2.75
C ALA A 18 -12.94 25.50 -2.16
N GLY A 19 -11.89 24.99 -1.53
CA GLY A 19 -11.90 23.70 -0.87
C GLY A 19 -12.85 23.64 0.34
N LYS A 20 -12.92 24.71 1.14
CA LYS A 20 -13.87 24.81 2.26
C LYS A 20 -15.31 24.89 1.78
N ASP A 21 -15.57 25.67 0.73
CA ASP A 21 -16.91 25.79 0.14
C ASP A 21 -17.38 24.44 -0.43
N ALA A 22 -16.49 23.72 -1.13
CA ALA A 22 -16.76 22.40 -1.66
C ALA A 22 -17.02 21.34 -0.57
N ALA A 23 -16.34 21.45 0.57
CA ALA A 23 -16.59 20.60 1.74
C ALA A 23 -17.95 20.93 2.39
N ALA A 24 -18.25 22.22 2.57
CA ALA A 24 -19.51 22.70 3.13
C ALA A 24 -20.71 22.29 2.26
N ALA A 25 -20.61 22.40 0.95
CA ALA A 25 -21.64 21.95 0.00
C ALA A 25 -21.94 20.44 0.10
N ARG A 26 -20.99 19.65 0.62
CA ARG A 26 -21.11 18.22 0.85
C ARG A 26 -21.42 17.87 2.31
N GLY A 27 -21.59 18.86 3.19
CA GLY A 27 -21.82 18.67 4.62
C GLY A 27 -20.63 18.01 5.35
N LEU A 28 -19.41 18.15 4.80
CA LEU A 28 -18.19 17.56 5.35
C LEU A 28 -17.33 18.65 6.00
N ASP A 29 -16.59 18.29 7.04
CA ASP A 29 -15.45 19.11 7.45
C ASP A 29 -14.35 19.05 6.38
N PHE A 30 -13.56 20.11 6.32
CA PHE A 30 -12.54 20.26 5.28
C PHE A 30 -11.48 19.14 5.32
N ASN A 31 -11.09 18.66 6.50
CA ASN A 31 -10.11 17.57 6.60
C ASN A 31 -10.69 16.24 6.10
N ARG A 32 -11.94 15.91 6.44
CA ARG A 32 -12.64 14.73 5.89
C ARG A 32 -12.84 14.82 4.39
N TYR A 33 -13.12 16.01 3.88
CA TYR A 33 -13.22 16.23 2.45
C TYR A 33 -11.88 15.98 1.74
N VAL A 34 -10.77 16.51 2.27
CA VAL A 34 -9.42 16.25 1.74
C VAL A 34 -9.03 14.77 1.84
N GLU A 35 -9.31 14.11 2.98
CA GLU A 35 -9.07 12.65 3.14
C GLU A 35 -9.80 11.85 2.05
N ARG A 36 -11.06 12.21 1.78
CA ARG A 36 -11.87 11.54 0.77
C ARG A 36 -11.33 11.76 -0.64
N LEU A 37 -10.93 12.99 -0.99
CA LEU A 37 -10.32 13.29 -2.28
C LEU A 37 -9.04 12.48 -2.50
N ILE A 38 -8.16 12.41 -1.49
CA ILE A 38 -6.93 11.62 -1.56
C ILE A 38 -7.26 10.13 -1.73
N ALA A 39 -8.24 9.62 -1.00
CA ALA A 39 -8.66 8.22 -1.14
C ALA A 39 -9.22 7.93 -2.53
N GLU A 40 -10.07 8.80 -3.08
CA GLU A 40 -10.65 8.66 -4.42
C GLU A 40 -9.56 8.69 -5.50
N ASP A 41 -8.62 9.64 -5.41
CA ASP A 41 -7.49 9.79 -6.35
C ASP A 41 -6.53 8.58 -6.31
N THR A 42 -6.21 8.10 -5.11
CA THR A 42 -5.28 6.96 -4.94
C THR A 42 -5.92 5.60 -5.22
N THR A 43 -7.25 5.49 -5.16
CA THR A 43 -7.96 4.22 -5.44
C THR A 43 -7.75 3.77 -6.89
N GLY A 44 -7.76 4.69 -7.86
CA GLY A 44 -7.51 4.37 -9.26
C GLY A 44 -6.09 3.85 -9.51
N ALA A 45 -5.09 4.54 -8.96
CA ALA A 45 -3.69 4.12 -9.06
C ALA A 45 -3.44 2.77 -8.36
N ARG A 46 -4.06 2.55 -7.19
CA ARG A 46 -4.00 1.28 -6.49
C ARG A 46 -4.64 0.15 -7.29
N ALA A 47 -5.81 0.37 -7.88
CA ALA A 47 -6.49 -0.62 -8.70
C ALA A 47 -5.65 -1.01 -9.93
N ALA A 48 -5.08 -0.01 -10.62
CA ALA A 48 -4.17 -0.24 -11.75
C ALA A 48 -2.90 -1.01 -11.34
N GLY A 49 -2.32 -0.67 -10.17
CA GLY A 49 -1.18 -1.40 -9.61
C GLY A 49 -1.51 -2.86 -9.29
N MET A 50 -2.66 -3.12 -8.65
CA MET A 50 -3.12 -4.49 -8.37
C MET A 50 -3.36 -5.29 -9.65
N ALA A 51 -3.97 -4.68 -10.67
CA ALA A 51 -4.15 -5.32 -11.97
C ALA A 51 -2.83 -5.64 -12.66
N ALA A 52 -1.83 -4.75 -12.57
CA ALA A 52 -0.49 -5.01 -13.08
C ALA A 52 0.21 -6.15 -12.34
N ALA A 53 0.13 -6.17 -11.00
CA ALA A 53 0.66 -7.26 -10.19
C ALA A 53 0.00 -8.59 -10.51
N GLN A 54 -1.33 -8.61 -10.70
CA GLN A 54 -2.05 -9.81 -11.09
C GLN A 54 -1.57 -10.33 -12.45
N ARG A 55 -1.40 -9.46 -13.45
CA ARG A 55 -0.86 -9.86 -14.76
C ARG A 55 0.53 -10.44 -14.67
N LEU A 56 1.39 -9.90 -13.81
CA LEU A 56 2.73 -10.43 -13.55
C LEU A 56 2.63 -11.86 -12.99
N ILE A 57 1.75 -12.10 -12.01
CA ILE A 57 1.53 -13.43 -11.45
C ILE A 57 0.95 -14.39 -12.50
N ASP A 58 -0.02 -13.95 -13.29
CA ASP A 58 -0.65 -14.78 -14.32
C ASP A 58 0.36 -15.18 -15.42
N THR A 59 1.33 -14.30 -15.71
CA THR A 59 2.33 -14.53 -16.77
C THR A 59 3.54 -15.31 -16.25
N ASP A 60 4.06 -14.92 -15.08
CA ASP A 60 5.36 -15.36 -14.58
C ASP A 60 5.25 -16.13 -13.26
N GLY A 61 4.05 -16.49 -12.82
CA GLY A 61 3.80 -17.08 -11.49
C GLY A 61 4.56 -18.38 -11.24
N GLU A 62 4.59 -19.28 -12.22
CA GLU A 62 5.36 -20.54 -12.11
C GLU A 62 6.87 -20.27 -12.00
N PHE A 63 7.37 -19.30 -12.77
CA PHE A 63 8.77 -18.89 -12.70
C PHE A 63 9.10 -18.28 -11.33
N LEU A 64 8.27 -17.36 -10.83
CA LEU A 64 8.44 -16.74 -9.52
C LEU A 64 8.37 -17.77 -8.38
N ALA A 65 7.48 -18.75 -8.48
CA ALA A 65 7.39 -19.85 -7.51
C ALA A 65 8.65 -20.73 -7.52
N SER A 66 9.20 -21.02 -8.71
CA SER A 66 10.45 -21.79 -8.80
C SER A 66 11.64 -21.01 -8.22
N LEU A 67 11.71 -19.70 -8.47
CA LEU A 67 12.72 -18.82 -7.90
C LEU A 67 12.63 -18.76 -6.37
N GLU A 68 11.43 -18.64 -5.82
CA GLU A 68 11.20 -18.64 -4.37
C GLU A 68 11.65 -19.95 -3.73
N ALA A 69 11.30 -21.10 -4.34
CA ALA A 69 11.72 -22.41 -3.86
C ALA A 69 13.26 -22.58 -3.87
N ASP A 70 13.93 -22.11 -4.91
CA ASP A 70 15.40 -22.16 -5.01
C ASP A 70 16.06 -21.27 -3.94
N LEU A 71 15.50 -20.10 -3.65
CA LEU A 71 16.00 -19.20 -2.62
C LEU A 71 15.80 -19.78 -1.21
N ASP A 72 14.62 -20.33 -0.94
CA ASP A 72 14.33 -21.00 0.32
C ASP A 72 15.27 -22.20 0.56
N ALA A 73 15.56 -22.98 -0.49
CA ALA A 73 16.51 -24.09 -0.40
C ALA A 73 17.94 -23.63 -0.07
N GLN A 74 18.37 -22.48 -0.59
CA GLN A 74 19.68 -21.90 -0.31
C GLN A 74 19.78 -21.31 1.09
N HIS A 75 18.68 -20.80 1.63
CA HIS A 75 18.63 -20.16 2.95
C HIS A 75 18.07 -21.06 4.07
N ALA A 76 17.71 -22.30 3.76
CA ALA A 76 17.27 -23.26 4.75
C ALA A 76 18.37 -23.44 5.82
N PRO A 77 18.08 -23.13 7.11
CA PRO A 77 19.05 -23.35 8.16
C PRO A 77 19.34 -24.85 8.25
N ALA A 78 20.62 -25.22 8.26
CA ALA A 78 21.03 -26.61 8.48
C ALA A 78 20.38 -27.12 9.78
N LEU A 79 19.47 -28.08 9.67
CA LEU A 79 18.88 -28.72 10.84
C LEU A 79 20.01 -29.21 11.74
N PRO A 80 20.01 -28.90 13.05
CA PRO A 80 20.99 -29.47 13.96
C PRO A 80 20.80 -30.98 13.95
N SER A 81 21.81 -31.70 13.46
CA SER A 81 21.83 -33.16 13.39
C SER A 81 21.57 -33.74 14.78
N ARG A 82 20.36 -34.24 15.00
CA ARG A 82 19.98 -34.93 16.22
C ARG A 82 20.59 -36.33 16.19
N GLY A 83 21.72 -36.49 16.88
CA GLY A 83 22.14 -37.75 17.50
C GLY A 83 23.35 -38.46 16.89
N ALA A 84 24.42 -38.53 17.67
CA ALA A 84 25.08 -39.79 17.98
C ALA A 84 25.79 -39.63 19.34
N ALA A 85 25.16 -40.19 20.37
CA ALA A 85 25.86 -40.54 21.60
C ALA A 85 26.82 -41.70 21.31
N ALA A 86 28.06 -41.59 21.79
CA ALA A 86 28.97 -42.70 22.10
C ALA A 86 29.97 -42.21 23.15
#